data_AF-A0A379WKY1-F1
#
_entry.id   AF-A0A379WKY1-F1
#
_cell.length_a   1.000
_cell.length_b   1.000
_cell.length_c   1.000
_cell.angle_alpha   90.00
_cell.angle_beta   90.00
_cell.angle_gamma   90.00
#
_symmetry.space_group_name_H-M   'P 1'
#
loop_
_entity.id
_entity.type
_entity.pdbx_description
1 polymer ?
#
loop_
_entity_poly.entity_id
_entity_poly.type
_entity_poly.pdbx_seq_one_letter_code
_entity_poly.pdbx_strand_id
1 'polypeptide(L)' 'MTTILKHLPAGQRIGIAFSGGLDTSAALLWMRQKGAVPYAYTANLGQTG' A
#
# COMPACT_ATOMS: atom_id res chain seq x y z
N MET A 1 -4.66 -15.25 -14.74
CA MET A 1 -4.25 -14.12 -13.87
C MET A 1 -2.93 -14.51 -13.21
N THR A 2 -1.87 -13.71 -13.31
CA THR A 2 -0.60 -14.04 -12.65
C THR A 2 -0.62 -13.55 -11.21
N THR A 3 0.02 -14.30 -10.30
CA THR A 3 0.11 -13.92 -8.87
C THR A 3 0.85 -12.60 -8.68
N ILE A 4 1.88 -12.34 -9.50
CA ILE A 4 2.67 -11.10 -9.44
C ILE A 4 2.24 -10.16 -10.56
N LEU A 5 1.90 -8.93 -10.19
CA LEU A 5 1.63 -7.83 -11.12
C LEU A 5 2.89 -6.97 -11.25
N LYS A 6 3.39 -6.79 -12.47
CA LYS A 6 4.60 -5.99 -12.74
C LYS A 6 4.32 -4.48 -12.85
N HIS A 7 3.05 -4.10 -12.96
CA HIS A 7 2.60 -2.72 -13.12
C HIS A 7 1.52 -2.41 -12.08
N LEU A 8 1.42 -1.13 -11.70
CA LEU A 8 0.39 -0.66 -10.78
C LEU A 8 -0.99 -0.75 -11.47
N PRO A 9 -1.95 -1.48 -10.90
CA PRO A 9 -3.29 -1.57 -11.47
C PRO A 9 -4.11 -0.30 -11.10
N ALA A 10 -4.10 0.72 -11.95
CA ALA A 10 -4.87 1.96 -11.77
C ALA A 10 -6.40 1.73 -11.86
N GLY A 11 -7.16 2.25 -10.90
CA GLY A 11 -8.60 2.03 -10.73
C GLY A 11 -8.98 0.82 -9.86
N GLN A 12 -8.00 -0.01 -9.49
CA GLN A 12 -8.22 -1.21 -8.67
C GLN A 12 -7.92 -0.92 -7.20
N ARG A 13 -8.55 -1.70 -6.33
CA ARG A 13 -8.29 -1.72 -4.89
C ARG A 13 -7.00 -2.47 -4.60
N ILE A 14 -6.07 -1.86 -3.88
CA ILE A 14 -4.78 -2.45 -3.52
C ILE A 14 -4.61 -2.39 -2.01
N GLY A 15 -4.36 -3.53 -1.38
CA GLY A 15 -3.99 -3.57 0.04
C GLY A 15 -2.51 -3.25 0.23
N ILE A 16 -2.19 -2.43 1.22
CA ILE A 16 -0.82 -2.19 1.69
C ILE A 16 -0.73 -2.48 3.19
N ALA A 17 0.25 -3.28 3.59
CA ALA A 17 0.65 -3.42 4.98
C ALA A 17 1.34 -2.12 5.41
N PHE A 18 0.63 -1.28 6.16
CA PHE A 18 1.02 0.09 6.44
C PHE A 18 1.66 0.20 7.83
N SER A 19 2.98 0.41 7.86
CA SER A 19 3.75 0.58 9.10
C SER A 19 3.78 2.02 9.62
N GLY A 20 3.41 3.00 8.80
CA GLY A 20 3.56 4.42 9.12
C GLY A 20 4.97 4.99 8.90
N GLY A 21 5.95 4.15 8.55
CA GLY A 21 7.29 4.59 8.16
C GLY A 21 7.34 5.29 6.80
N LEU A 22 8.51 5.82 6.44
CA LEU A 22 8.71 6.59 5.21
C LEU A 22 8.31 5.80 3.96
N ASP A 23 8.76 4.55 3.83
CA ASP A 23 8.52 3.72 2.64
C ASP A 23 7.04 3.47 2.39
N THR A 24 6.30 3.04 3.43
CA THR A 24 4.87 2.72 3.29
C THR A 24 4.03 3.99 3.12
N SER A 25 4.45 5.11 3.70
CA SER A 25 3.83 6.43 3.51
C SER A 25 4.02 6.97 2.09
N ALA A 26 5.24 6.92 1.57
CA ALA A 26 5.55 7.36 0.22
C ALA A 26 4.85 6.46 -0.82
N ALA A 27 4.85 5.14 -0.62
CA ALA A 27 4.17 4.20 -1.50
C ALA A 27 2.66 4.43 -1.54
N LEU A 28 2.01 4.64 -0.38
CA LEU A 28 0.58 4.90 -0.31
C LEU A 28 0.19 6.19 -1.07
N LEU A 29 0.93 7.27 -0.86
CA LEU A 29 0.72 8.53 -1.58
C LEU A 29 0.92 8.36 -3.08
N TRP A 30 2.01 7.71 -3.48
CA TRP A 30 2.35 7.49 -4.89
C TRP A 30 1.29 6.63 -5.60
N MET A 31 0.81 5.55 -4.97
CA MET A 31 -0.26 4.70 -5.52
C MET A 31 -1.53 5.50 -5.80
N ARG A 32 -1.94 6.37 -4.86
CA ARG A 32 -3.11 7.24 -5.02
C ARG A 32 -2.90 8.25 -6.16
N GLN A 33 -1.73 8.89 -6.23
CA GLN A 33 -1.39 9.84 -7.29
C GLN A 33 -1.36 9.19 -8.69
N LYS A 34 -0.98 7.90 -8.76
CA LYS A 34 -0.96 7.11 -10.00
C LYS A 34 -2.31 6.47 -10.34
N GLY A 35 -3.37 6.80 -9.62
CA GLY A 35 -4.75 6.41 -9.94
C GLY A 35 -5.19 5.06 -9.37
N ALA A 36 -4.40 4.41 -8.52
CA ALA A 36 -4.86 3.25 -7.78
C ALA A 36 -5.73 3.65 -6.57
N VAL A 37 -6.43 2.67 -5.99
CA VAL A 37 -7.26 2.85 -4.79
C VAL A 37 -6.62 2.09 -3.63
N PRO A 38 -5.64 2.68 -2.91
CA PRO A 38 -4.95 1.99 -1.82
C PRO A 38 -5.83 1.86 -0.57
N TYR A 39 -5.70 0.74 0.14
CA TYR A 39 -6.27 0.47 1.46
C TYR A 39 -5.14 0.12 2.42
N ALA A 40 -4.95 0.96 3.44
CA ALA A 40 -3.94 0.76 4.47
C ALA A 40 -4.41 -0.20 5.56
N TYR A 41 -3.59 -1.20 5.86
CA TYR A 41 -3.81 -2.11 6.97
C TYR A 41 -2.61 -2.03 7.92
N THR A 42 -2.81 -1.45 9.08
CA THR A 42 -1.80 -1.39 10.14
C THR A 42 -2.08 -2.50 11.14
N ALA A 43 -1.12 -3.40 11.29
CA ALA A 43 -1.19 -4.43 12.32
C ALA A 43 -0.77 -3.84 13.66
N ASN A 44 -1.59 -4.01 14.69
CA ASN A 44 -1.15 -3.79 16.06
C ASN A 44 -0.35 -5.03 16.50
N LEU A 45 0.98 -4.91 16.51
CA LEU A 45 1.90 -5.99 16.87
C LEU A 45 2.48 -5.84 18.28
N GLY A 46 2.00 -4.87 19.07
CA GLY A 46 2.59 -4.55 20.37
C GLY A 46 4.05 -4.05 20.26
N GLN A 47 4.41 -3.39 19.16
CA GLN A 47 5.73 -2.80 18.99
C GLN A 47 5.96 -1.77 20.10
N THR A 48 7.05 -1.97 20.84
CA THR A 48 7.52 -1.02 21.84
C THR A 48 8.29 0.07 21.11
N GLY A 49 7.54 1.06 20.62
CA GLY A 49 8.08 2.35 20.21
C GLY A 49 8.12 3.30 21.40
#